data_AF-A0A933D9L6-F1
#
_entry.id   AF-A0A933D9L6-F1
#
_cell.length_a   1.000
_cell.length_b   1.000
_cell.length_c   1.000
_cell.angle_alpha   90.00
_cell.angle_beta   90.00
_cell.angle_gamma   90.00
#
_symmetry.space_group_name_H-M   'P 1'
#
loop_
_entity.id
_entity.type
_entity.pdbx_description
1 polymer ?
#
loop_
_entity_poly.entity_id
_entity_poly.type
_entity_poly.pdbx_seq_one_letter_code
_entity_poly.pdbx_strand_id
1 'polypeptide(L)'
;MKYLLVIVMGLLSISISIPIYAQTKTASLSASPIVTNVATPTAVLVEKEIQNLKDRIATKVAELRKKNTKAITGVVTDRAGATINMENNDGDQYKVQVDDTLTKLYLISGSTKKEIKLDYIKKGVYLIVTGPIIENNINANFIYQDEQYIALSGKVTEVNSEEESIKVFTTEKENFTFDIEETTKMQLLDPKTLELETIRISKVKEGDTLHFVTKKTGAEKEKNRYTPQRILIIPQEYFIK
;
A
#
# COMPACT_ATOMS: atom_id res chain seq x y z
N MET A 1 46.81 -18.23 -20.48
CA MET A 1 46.21 -19.22 -19.57
C MET A 1 44.81 -19.55 -20.06
N LYS A 2 44.76 -20.51 -20.97
CA LYS A 2 43.56 -21.16 -21.52
C LYS A 2 43.45 -22.50 -20.79
N TYR A 3 42.25 -23.08 -20.72
CA TYR A 3 41.89 -24.31 -20.01
C TYR A 3 41.49 -24.13 -18.53
N LEU A 4 40.31 -23.54 -18.32
CA LEU A 4 39.44 -23.90 -17.19
C LEU A 4 37.99 -23.88 -17.68
N LEU A 5 37.75 -24.66 -18.74
CA LEU A 5 36.45 -24.97 -19.33
C LEU A 5 36.49 -26.48 -19.55
N VAL A 6 35.41 -27.16 -19.19
CA VAL A 6 35.18 -28.62 -19.20
C VAL A 6 35.16 -29.23 -17.79
N ILE A 7 34.02 -29.84 -17.46
CA ILE A 7 33.61 -30.60 -16.25
C ILE A 7 32.58 -29.86 -15.37
N VAL A 8 31.38 -29.61 -15.94
CA VAL A 8 30.05 -29.91 -15.32
C VAL A 8 29.08 -30.06 -16.50
N MET A 9 29.25 -31.15 -17.25
CA MET A 9 28.35 -31.58 -18.33
C MET A 9 28.07 -33.06 -18.09
N GLY A 10 26.83 -33.36 -17.68
CA GLY A 10 26.36 -34.71 -17.46
C GLY A 10 25.46 -34.80 -16.23
N LEU A 11 24.24 -35.30 -16.43
CA LEU A 11 23.11 -35.47 -15.50
C LEU A 11 22.11 -34.29 -15.55
N LEU A 12 20.84 -34.46 -15.89
CA LEU A 12 20.08 -35.63 -16.27
C LEU A 12 18.77 -35.10 -16.88
N SER A 13 18.59 -35.31 -18.17
CA SER A 13 17.33 -35.09 -18.87
C SER A 13 16.32 -36.18 -18.47
N ILE A 14 15.27 -35.80 -17.74
CA ILE A 14 14.07 -36.62 -17.55
C ILE A 14 12.90 -35.90 -18.22
N SER A 15 12.60 -36.37 -19.43
CA SER A 15 11.39 -36.05 -20.18
C SER A 15 10.22 -36.79 -19.54
N ILE A 16 9.27 -36.06 -18.95
CA ILE A 16 8.00 -36.65 -18.51
C ILE A 16 6.97 -36.42 -19.63
N SER A 17 6.68 -37.50 -20.34
CA SER A 17 5.57 -37.63 -21.27
C SER A 17 4.25 -37.62 -20.51
N ILE A 18 3.40 -36.62 -20.75
CA ILE A 18 2.02 -36.62 -20.25
C ILE A 18 1.16 -37.38 -21.27
N PRO A 19 0.43 -38.44 -20.87
CA PRO A 19 -0.43 -39.17 -21.78
C PRO A 19 -1.66 -38.34 -22.20
N ILE A 20 -1.87 -38.37 -23.52
CA ILE A 20 -3.07 -37.93 -24.23
C ILE A 20 -4.24 -38.82 -23.78
N TYR A 21 -5.26 -38.25 -23.16
CA TYR A 21 -6.53 -38.95 -22.94
C TYR A 21 -7.44 -38.79 -24.15
N ALA A 22 -7.50 -39.89 -24.89
CA ALA A 22 -8.60 -40.46 -25.68
C ALA A 22 -9.76 -39.52 -26.09
N GLN A 23 -9.84 -39.30 -27.40
CA GLN A 23 -11.10 -39.07 -28.11
C GLN A 23 -12.00 -40.31 -28.01
N THR A 24 -13.24 -40.13 -27.58
CA THR A 24 -14.31 -41.09 -27.86
C THR A 24 -15.03 -40.68 -29.14
N LYS A 25 -14.88 -41.51 -30.18
CA LYS A 25 -15.85 -41.62 -31.28
C LYS A 25 -17.07 -42.40 -30.80
N THR A 26 -18.23 -42.11 -31.41
CA THR A 26 -19.50 -42.89 -31.48
C THR A 26 -20.67 -42.11 -30.83
N ALA A 27 -21.85 -41.90 -31.45
CA ALA A 27 -22.45 -42.47 -32.65
C ALA A 27 -23.05 -41.38 -33.58
N SER A 28 -22.92 -41.62 -34.88
CA SER A 28 -23.75 -41.04 -35.93
C SER A 28 -25.16 -41.62 -35.82
N LEU A 29 -26.17 -40.77 -35.66
CA LEU A 29 -27.55 -41.09 -36.04
C LEU A 29 -27.87 -40.28 -37.30
N SER A 30 -27.73 -40.97 -38.42
CA SER A 30 -28.32 -40.59 -39.70
C SER A 30 -29.83 -40.79 -39.61
N ALA A 31 -30.58 -39.70 -39.51
CA ALA A 31 -31.98 -39.65 -39.88
C ALA A 31 -32.16 -38.40 -40.75
N SER A 32 -32.34 -38.62 -42.05
CA SER A 32 -32.70 -37.58 -43.01
C SER A 32 -34.22 -37.39 -42.95
N PRO A 33 -34.74 -36.21 -42.59
CA PRO A 33 -36.10 -35.83 -42.93
C PRO A 33 -36.09 -35.08 -44.26
N ILE A 34 -37.14 -35.35 -45.01
CA ILE A 34 -37.50 -34.81 -46.30
C ILE A 34 -37.55 -33.29 -46.27
N VAL A 35 -37.04 -32.69 -47.35
CA VAL A 35 -37.11 -31.25 -47.65
C VAL A 35 -38.58 -30.88 -47.84
N THR A 36 -39.15 -30.14 -46.89
CA THR A 36 -40.37 -29.35 -47.14
C THR A 36 -40.09 -27.92 -46.72
N ASN A 37 -39.92 -27.08 -47.72
CA ASN A 37 -39.72 -25.66 -47.63
C ASN A 37 -41.05 -25.01 -47.19
N VAL A 38 -41.15 -24.51 -45.96
CA VAL A 38 -42.22 -23.60 -45.53
C VAL A 38 -41.61 -22.51 -44.63
N ALA A 39 -41.81 -21.26 -45.04
CA ALA A 39 -41.22 -20.06 -44.47
C ALA A 39 -41.61 -19.82 -43.00
N THR A 40 -40.65 -19.44 -42.13
CA THR A 40 -40.92 -18.66 -40.90
C THR A 40 -39.65 -17.93 -40.39
N PRO A 41 -39.71 -16.62 -40.07
CA PRO A 41 -38.54 -15.81 -39.68
C PRO A 41 -38.28 -15.83 -38.16
N THR A 42 -37.92 -17.00 -37.58
CA THR A 42 -37.87 -17.16 -36.11
C THR A 42 -36.46 -17.32 -35.54
N ALA A 43 -35.47 -17.78 -36.31
CA ALA A 43 -34.12 -18.06 -35.78
C ALA A 43 -33.32 -16.80 -35.38
N VAL A 44 -33.51 -15.67 -36.06
CA VAL A 44 -32.76 -14.43 -35.80
C VAL A 44 -33.27 -13.69 -34.56
N LEU A 45 -34.55 -13.86 -34.20
CA LEU A 45 -35.14 -13.24 -33.01
C LEU A 45 -34.69 -13.94 -31.72
N VAL A 46 -34.62 -15.27 -31.73
CA VAL A 46 -34.18 -16.06 -30.57
C VAL A 46 -32.71 -15.81 -30.25
N GLU A 47 -31.83 -15.74 -31.26
CA GLU A 47 -30.41 -15.42 -31.06
C GLU A 47 -30.22 -14.02 -30.43
N LYS A 48 -31.03 -13.05 -30.87
CA LYS A 48 -31.01 -11.67 -30.37
C LYS A 48 -31.57 -11.56 -28.95
N GLU A 49 -32.58 -12.34 -28.59
CA GLU A 49 -33.10 -12.44 -27.22
C GLU A 49 -32.09 -13.11 -26.28
N ILE A 50 -31.41 -14.17 -26.71
CA ILE A 50 -30.35 -14.83 -25.96
C ILE A 50 -29.17 -13.87 -25.75
N GLN A 51 -28.76 -13.13 -26.77
CA GLN A 51 -27.68 -12.15 -26.66
C GLN A 51 -28.07 -11.00 -25.72
N ASN A 52 -29.30 -10.48 -25.82
CA ASN A 52 -29.82 -9.49 -24.87
C ASN A 52 -29.84 -10.03 -23.43
N LEU A 53 -30.16 -11.31 -23.22
CA LEU A 53 -30.14 -11.92 -21.89
C LEU A 53 -28.70 -12.01 -21.34
N LYS A 54 -27.74 -12.43 -22.18
CA LYS A 54 -26.31 -12.45 -21.83
C LYS A 54 -25.81 -11.05 -21.47
N ASP A 55 -26.14 -10.05 -22.28
CA ASP A 55 -25.71 -8.66 -22.07
C ASP A 55 -26.34 -8.06 -20.80
N ARG A 56 -27.62 -8.36 -20.52
CA ARG A 56 -28.30 -7.93 -19.28
C ARG A 56 -27.74 -8.61 -18.04
N ILE A 57 -27.40 -9.91 -18.11
CA ILE A 57 -26.76 -10.63 -17.01
C ILE A 57 -25.36 -10.06 -16.78
N ALA A 58 -24.56 -9.87 -17.83
CA ALA A 58 -23.22 -9.28 -17.73
C ALA A 58 -23.27 -7.88 -17.11
N THR A 59 -24.23 -7.04 -17.53
CA THR A 59 -24.42 -5.69 -16.99
C THR A 59 -24.83 -5.73 -15.52
N LYS A 60 -25.82 -6.56 -15.15
CA LYS A 60 -26.25 -6.74 -13.75
C LYS A 60 -25.10 -7.24 -12.87
N VAL A 61 -24.29 -8.18 -13.34
CA VAL A 61 -23.13 -8.70 -12.62
C VAL A 61 -22.06 -7.63 -12.45
N ALA A 62 -21.81 -6.82 -13.48
CA ALA A 62 -20.87 -5.69 -13.42
C ALA A 62 -21.34 -4.61 -12.43
N GLU A 63 -22.63 -4.27 -12.44
CA GLU A 63 -23.23 -3.33 -11.48
C GLU A 63 -23.15 -3.83 -10.04
N LEU A 64 -23.48 -5.10 -9.79
CA LEU A 64 -23.37 -5.70 -8.45
C LEU A 64 -21.93 -5.72 -7.94
N ARG A 65 -20.96 -6.01 -8.82
CA ARG A 65 -19.53 -5.93 -8.50
C ARG A 65 -19.09 -4.51 -8.13
N LYS A 66 -19.54 -3.50 -8.90
CA LYS A 66 -19.23 -2.08 -8.61
C LYS A 66 -19.90 -1.59 -7.33
N LYS A 67 -21.15 -1.98 -7.05
CA LYS A 67 -21.90 -1.52 -5.88
C LYS A 67 -21.29 -2.01 -4.56
N ASN A 68 -20.73 -3.21 -4.55
CA ASN A 68 -20.22 -3.83 -3.33
C ASN A 68 -18.72 -3.58 -3.12
N THR A 69 -17.97 -3.26 -4.18
CA THR A 69 -16.55 -2.91 -4.06
C THR A 69 -16.42 -1.49 -3.56
N LYS A 70 -15.91 -1.32 -2.34
CA LYS A 70 -15.61 -0.01 -1.75
C LYS A 70 -14.15 0.06 -1.35
N ALA A 71 -13.66 1.28 -1.18
CA ALA A 71 -12.37 1.55 -0.57
C ALA A 71 -12.59 2.07 0.84
N ILE A 72 -11.90 1.48 1.82
CA ILE A 72 -11.90 1.91 3.22
C ILE A 72 -10.48 2.26 3.61
N THR A 73 -10.36 3.30 4.43
CA THR A 73 -9.06 3.76 4.94
C THR A 73 -9.04 3.69 6.45
N GLY A 74 -7.88 3.37 7.02
CA GLY A 74 -7.76 3.27 8.46
C GLY A 74 -6.38 2.81 8.91
N VAL A 75 -6.17 2.83 10.23
CA VAL A 75 -4.91 2.44 10.87
C VAL A 75 -5.03 1.00 11.37
N VAL A 76 -3.99 0.19 11.15
CA VAL A 76 -3.96 -1.20 11.64
C VAL A 76 -3.88 -1.22 13.16
N THR A 77 -4.88 -1.83 13.80
CA THR A 77 -4.92 -1.99 15.25
C THR A 77 -4.28 -3.31 15.68
N ASP A 78 -4.48 -4.37 14.90
CA ASP A 78 -3.95 -5.72 15.16
C ASP A 78 -3.85 -6.56 13.87
N ARG A 79 -3.00 -7.59 13.87
CA ARG A 79 -2.85 -8.55 12.76
C ARG A 79 -2.76 -9.97 13.28
N ALA A 80 -3.67 -10.83 12.82
CA ALA A 80 -3.70 -12.26 13.14
C ALA A 80 -3.72 -13.08 11.84
N GLY A 81 -2.56 -13.62 11.43
CA GLY A 81 -2.41 -14.41 10.21
C GLY A 81 -2.85 -13.62 8.97
N ALA A 82 -3.84 -14.16 8.25
CA ALA A 82 -4.43 -13.56 7.05
C ALA A 82 -5.52 -12.50 7.34
N THR A 83 -5.75 -12.17 8.62
CA THR A 83 -6.73 -11.17 9.04
C THR A 83 -6.03 -9.92 9.59
N ILE A 84 -6.42 -8.75 9.08
CA ILE A 84 -5.97 -7.45 9.57
C ILE A 84 -7.16 -6.73 10.20
N ASN A 85 -7.02 -6.30 11.45
CA ASN A 85 -7.99 -5.41 12.09
C ASN A 85 -7.53 -3.97 11.90
N MET A 86 -8.43 -3.10 11.45
CA MET A 86 -8.15 -1.69 11.21
C MET A 86 -9.29 -0.80 11.72
N GLU A 87 -8.94 0.42 12.11
CA GLU A 87 -9.86 1.43 12.61
C GLU A 87 -9.84 2.66 11.69
N ASN A 88 -11.01 3.15 11.27
CA ASN A 88 -11.10 4.38 10.51
C ASN A 88 -11.04 5.61 11.43
N ASN A 89 -10.99 6.81 10.85
CA ASN A 89 -10.98 8.05 11.63
C ASN A 89 -12.28 8.31 12.40
N ASP A 90 -13.38 7.62 12.05
CA ASP A 90 -14.69 7.73 12.70
C ASP A 90 -14.83 6.76 13.90
N GLY A 91 -13.83 5.90 14.15
CA GLY A 91 -13.81 4.91 15.23
C GLY A 91 -14.42 3.54 14.86
N ASP A 92 -14.88 3.36 13.61
CA ASP A 92 -15.39 2.08 13.13
C ASP A 92 -14.25 1.06 12.95
N GLN A 93 -14.48 -0.13 13.49
CA GLN A 93 -13.57 -1.26 13.36
C GLN A 93 -13.92 -2.10 12.13
N TYR A 94 -12.95 -2.35 11.27
CA TYR A 94 -13.07 -3.21 10.10
C TYR A 94 -12.13 -4.42 10.23
N LYS A 95 -12.63 -5.56 9.78
CA LYS A 95 -11.86 -6.80 9.66
C LYS A 95 -11.57 -7.08 8.19
N VAL A 96 -10.30 -7.03 7.82
CA VAL A 96 -9.84 -7.25 6.44
C VAL A 96 -9.34 -8.68 6.32
N GLN A 97 -9.94 -9.45 5.44
CA GLN A 97 -9.50 -10.79 5.05
C GLN A 97 -8.60 -10.69 3.83
N VAL A 98 -7.39 -11.24 3.95
CA VAL A 98 -6.38 -11.30 2.89
C VAL A 98 -6.35 -12.72 2.34
N ASP A 99 -6.42 -12.83 1.02
CA ASP A 99 -6.19 -14.08 0.30
C ASP A 99 -4.81 -13.99 -0.37
N ASP A 100 -3.91 -14.91 -0.03
CA ASP A 100 -2.52 -14.89 -0.52
C ASP A 100 -2.40 -15.05 -2.05
N THR A 101 -3.44 -15.56 -2.72
CA THR A 101 -3.45 -15.78 -4.17
C THR A 101 -4.16 -14.68 -4.95
N LEU A 102 -5.15 -14.02 -4.33
CA LEU A 102 -6.00 -13.04 -4.99
C LEU A 102 -5.71 -11.59 -4.56
N THR A 103 -5.29 -11.37 -3.31
CA THR A 103 -5.05 -10.04 -2.78
C THR A 103 -3.67 -9.55 -3.20
N LYS A 104 -3.61 -8.36 -3.80
CA LYS A 104 -2.33 -7.68 -4.09
C LYS A 104 -2.05 -6.58 -3.08
N LEU A 105 -0.82 -6.57 -2.56
CA LEU A 105 -0.40 -5.60 -1.55
C LEU A 105 0.67 -4.68 -2.14
N TYR A 106 0.51 -3.38 -1.95
CA TYR A 106 1.43 -2.37 -2.43
C TYR A 106 1.82 -1.40 -1.32
N LEU A 107 3.09 -1.05 -1.25
CA LEU A 107 3.57 0.13 -0.54
C LEU A 107 3.55 1.32 -1.50
N ILE A 108 2.85 2.38 -1.09
CA ILE A 108 2.89 3.68 -1.76
C ILE A 108 4.00 4.49 -1.09
N SER A 109 4.95 4.97 -1.89
CA SER A 109 5.97 5.91 -1.45
C SER A 109 6.09 7.02 -2.48
N GLY A 110 5.52 8.18 -2.14
CA GLY A 110 5.37 9.30 -3.06
C GLY A 110 4.57 8.93 -4.30
N SER A 111 5.17 9.06 -5.48
CA SER A 111 4.55 8.74 -6.77
C SER A 111 4.74 7.29 -7.23
N THR A 112 5.44 6.47 -6.43
CA THR A 112 5.76 5.09 -6.81
C THR A 112 4.96 4.07 -6.00
N LYS A 113 4.62 2.96 -6.65
CA LYS A 113 4.01 1.79 -6.00
C LYS A 113 4.99 0.61 -6.08
N LYS A 114 5.21 -0.04 -4.95
CA LYS A 114 6.05 -1.25 -4.86
C LYS A 114 5.21 -2.39 -4.29
N GLU A 115 5.21 -3.54 -4.94
CA GLU A 115 4.54 -4.73 -4.40
C GLU A 115 5.26 -5.22 -3.13
N ILE A 116 4.49 -5.51 -2.09
CA ILE A 116 4.98 -5.95 -0.78
C ILE A 116 4.27 -7.24 -0.35
N LYS A 117 4.82 -7.91 0.66
CA LYS A 117 4.18 -9.07 1.30
C LYS A 117 3.36 -8.64 2.50
N LEU A 118 2.44 -9.51 2.94
CA LEU A 118 1.61 -9.30 4.12
C LEU A 118 2.44 -9.05 5.41
N ASP A 119 3.67 -9.57 5.49
CA ASP A 119 4.57 -9.38 6.63
C ASP A 119 5.11 -7.95 6.81
N TYR A 120 4.98 -7.11 5.78
CA TYR A 120 5.34 -5.69 5.88
C TYR A 120 4.23 -4.86 6.54
N ILE A 121 3.00 -5.39 6.61
CA ILE A 121 1.88 -4.74 7.27
C ILE A 121 2.00 -4.95 8.78
N LYS A 122 2.33 -3.89 9.51
CA LYS A 122 2.49 -3.89 10.98
C LYS A 122 1.39 -3.08 11.65
N LYS A 123 1.23 -3.24 12.96
CA LYS A 123 0.39 -2.36 13.76
C LYS A 123 0.80 -0.89 13.59
N GLY A 124 -0.17 0.00 13.51
CA GLY A 124 0.03 1.44 13.40
C GLY A 124 0.27 1.97 11.98
N VAL A 125 0.31 1.11 10.96
CA VAL A 125 0.40 1.57 9.56
C VAL A 125 -0.97 1.98 9.03
N TYR A 126 -0.99 2.99 8.16
CA TYR A 126 -2.21 3.43 7.49
C TYR A 126 -2.42 2.63 6.21
N LEU A 127 -3.62 2.08 6.05
CA LEU A 127 -4.00 1.25 4.92
C LEU A 127 -5.18 1.85 4.18
N ILE A 128 -5.14 1.67 2.85
CA ILE A 128 -6.27 1.86 1.95
C ILE A 128 -6.59 0.49 1.39
N VAL A 129 -7.74 -0.07 1.78
CA VAL A 129 -8.16 -1.42 1.41
C VAL A 129 -9.33 -1.31 0.45
N THR A 130 -9.23 -2.00 -0.69
CA THR A 130 -10.30 -2.07 -1.69
C THR A 130 -10.81 -3.50 -1.82
N GLY A 131 -12.12 -3.67 -1.73
CA GLY A 131 -12.74 -4.99 -1.86
C GLY A 131 -14.25 -4.97 -1.64
N PRO A 132 -14.95 -6.09 -1.89
CA PRO A 132 -16.32 -6.26 -1.46
C PRO A 132 -16.43 -6.20 0.07
N ILE A 133 -17.38 -5.39 0.55
CA ILE A 133 -17.64 -5.19 1.99
C ILE A 133 -18.99 -5.78 2.36
N ILE A 134 -19.00 -6.57 3.42
CA ILE A 134 -20.21 -7.10 4.07
C ILE A 134 -20.14 -6.68 5.54
N GLU A 135 -21.02 -5.75 5.93
CA GLU A 135 -21.00 -5.10 7.24
C GLU A 135 -19.62 -4.48 7.51
N ASN A 136 -18.84 -5.04 8.43
CA ASN A 136 -17.50 -4.59 8.79
C ASN A 136 -16.40 -5.54 8.31
N ASN A 137 -16.75 -6.57 7.53
CA ASN A 137 -15.79 -7.50 6.94
C ASN A 137 -15.48 -7.12 5.49
N ILE A 138 -14.20 -7.00 5.18
CA ILE A 138 -13.70 -6.62 3.86
C ILE A 138 -12.89 -7.78 3.30
N ASN A 139 -13.29 -8.35 2.17
CA ASN A 139 -12.44 -9.29 1.45
C ASN A 139 -11.56 -8.48 0.50
N ALA A 140 -10.27 -8.36 0.81
CA ALA A 140 -9.39 -7.44 0.11
C ALA A 140 -9.01 -7.95 -1.29
N ASN A 141 -9.26 -7.13 -2.31
CA ASN A 141 -8.66 -7.32 -3.64
C ASN A 141 -7.30 -6.61 -3.70
N PHE A 142 -7.23 -5.41 -3.12
CA PHE A 142 -6.04 -4.58 -3.10
C PHE A 142 -5.86 -3.96 -1.72
N ILE A 143 -4.63 -3.98 -1.22
CA ILE A 143 -4.24 -3.28 0.01
C ILE A 143 -3.09 -2.35 -0.36
N TYR A 144 -3.26 -1.07 -0.09
CA TYR A 144 -2.22 -0.08 -0.23
C TYR A 144 -1.80 0.38 1.16
N GLN A 145 -0.53 0.18 1.50
CA GLN A 145 0.09 0.79 2.65
C GLN A 145 0.57 2.18 2.23
N ASP A 146 0.08 3.21 2.91
CA ASP A 146 0.45 4.59 2.67
C ASP A 146 1.19 5.17 3.88
N GLU A 147 2.13 6.06 3.62
CA GLU A 147 2.99 6.68 4.62
C GLU A 147 2.52 8.11 4.85
N GLN A 148 1.88 8.35 5.99
CA GLN A 148 1.47 9.69 6.37
C GLN A 148 2.64 10.46 6.97
N TYR A 149 2.85 11.68 6.47
CA TYR A 149 3.91 12.57 6.93
C TYR A 149 3.32 13.83 7.55
N ILE A 150 3.94 14.29 8.63
CA ILE A 150 3.70 15.58 9.26
C ILE A 150 4.89 16.46 8.92
N ALA A 151 4.63 17.59 8.27
CA ALA A 151 5.63 18.59 7.92
C ALA A 151 5.21 19.93 8.52
N LEU A 152 5.91 20.35 9.57
CA LEU A 152 5.58 21.54 10.34
C LEU A 152 6.85 22.32 10.70
N SER A 153 6.64 23.50 11.26
CA SER A 153 7.70 24.42 11.68
C SER A 153 7.43 24.89 13.11
N GLY A 154 8.49 25.09 13.88
CA GLY A 154 8.40 25.54 15.26
C GLY A 154 9.69 26.16 15.76
N LYS A 155 9.71 26.47 17.05
CA LYS A 155 10.88 26.93 17.78
C LYS A 155 11.35 25.86 18.75
N VAL A 156 12.66 25.67 18.82
CA VAL A 156 13.27 24.78 19.81
C VAL A 156 13.09 25.39 21.19
N THR A 157 12.45 24.65 22.09
CA THR A 157 12.23 25.08 23.48
C THR A 157 13.19 24.43 24.46
N GLU A 158 13.67 23.23 24.15
CA GLU A 158 14.58 22.47 25.01
C GLU A 158 15.42 21.52 24.13
N VAL A 159 16.70 21.38 24.44
CA VAL A 159 17.62 20.43 23.81
C VAL A 159 18.24 19.55 24.89
N ASN A 160 17.93 18.25 24.87
CA ASN A 160 18.52 17.27 25.77
C ASN A 160 19.56 16.44 25.00
N SER A 161 20.84 16.71 25.28
CA SER A 161 21.95 15.99 24.63
C SER A 161 22.21 14.59 25.23
N GLU A 162 21.73 14.30 26.44
CA GLU A 162 21.92 13.00 27.09
C GLU A 162 20.90 11.98 26.57
N GLU A 163 19.65 12.41 26.38
CA GLU A 163 18.57 11.59 25.83
C GLU A 163 18.45 11.69 24.30
N GLU A 164 19.35 12.44 23.66
CA GLU A 164 19.31 12.77 22.23
C GLU A 164 17.92 13.24 21.76
N SER A 165 17.29 14.15 22.51
CA SER A 165 15.93 14.62 22.24
C SER A 165 15.80 16.15 22.14
N ILE A 166 14.86 16.61 21.32
CA ILE A 166 14.58 18.04 21.08
C ILE A 166 13.09 18.29 21.28
N LYS A 167 12.74 19.27 22.12
CA LYS A 167 11.35 19.74 22.23
C LYS A 167 11.15 20.97 21.36
N VAL A 168 10.01 20.97 20.65
CA VAL A 168 9.66 22.00 19.68
C VAL A 168 8.25 22.49 19.95
N PHE A 169 8.10 23.80 20.01
CA PHE A 169 6.80 24.47 20.06
C PHE A 169 6.44 24.99 18.68
N THR A 170 5.37 24.47 18.09
CA THR A 170 4.96 24.80 16.72
C THR A 170 4.17 26.10 16.65
N THR A 171 4.07 26.65 15.44
CA THR A 171 3.20 27.82 15.16
C THR A 171 1.72 27.54 15.46
N GLU A 172 1.32 26.28 15.47
CA GLU A 172 -0.05 25.82 15.79
C GLU A 172 -0.29 25.67 17.30
N LYS A 173 0.67 26.09 18.13
CA LYS A 173 0.64 26.03 19.60
C LYS A 173 0.64 24.61 20.17
N GLU A 174 1.25 23.68 19.45
CA GLU A 174 1.46 22.31 19.92
C GLU A 174 2.91 22.09 20.34
N ASN A 175 3.10 21.24 21.34
CA ASN A 175 4.43 20.77 21.75
C ASN A 175 4.69 19.42 21.10
N PHE A 176 5.84 19.29 20.45
CA PHE A 176 6.37 18.05 19.91
C PHE A 176 7.67 17.72 20.62
N THR A 177 7.90 16.43 20.84
CA THR A 177 9.19 15.90 21.31
C THR A 177 9.77 15.03 20.20
N PHE A 178 11.00 15.32 19.80
CA PHE A 178 11.69 14.58 18.77
C PHE A 178 12.84 13.79 19.36
N ASP A 179 12.78 12.47 19.20
CA ASP A 179 13.91 11.58 19.51
C ASP A 179 14.81 11.54 18.28
N ILE A 180 16.06 11.96 18.42
CA ILE A 180 17.02 12.05 17.32
C ILE A 180 17.76 10.73 17.21
N GLU A 181 17.58 10.05 16.08
CA GLU A 181 18.28 8.79 15.80
C GLU A 181 19.37 8.99 14.73
N GLU A 182 20.26 8.01 14.57
CA GLU A 182 21.29 8.03 13.52
C GLU A 182 20.70 8.17 12.10
N THR A 183 19.44 7.76 11.91
CA THR A 183 18.75 7.86 10.62
C THR A 183 18.17 9.25 10.34
N THR A 184 18.07 10.10 11.36
CA THR A 184 17.54 11.47 11.26
C THR A 184 18.55 12.36 10.54
N LYS A 185 18.14 12.95 9.41
CA LYS A 185 18.98 13.90 8.68
C LYS A 185 18.78 15.31 9.23
N MET A 186 19.79 15.85 9.89
CA MET A 186 19.77 17.20 10.45
C MET A 186 20.65 18.14 9.62
N GLN A 187 20.10 19.28 9.24
CA GLN A 187 20.82 20.32 8.50
C GLN A 187 20.66 21.67 9.20
N LEU A 188 21.71 22.48 9.17
CA LEU A 188 21.76 23.85 9.69
C LEU A 188 21.99 24.81 8.53
N LEU A 189 21.22 25.89 8.48
CA LEU A 189 21.47 27.01 7.57
C LEU A 189 22.56 27.91 8.17
N ASP A 190 23.68 28.09 7.47
CA ASP A 190 24.66 29.11 7.83
C ASP A 190 24.11 30.50 7.45
N PRO A 191 23.92 31.42 8.42
CA PRO A 191 23.33 32.73 8.14
C PRO A 191 24.22 33.64 7.30
N LYS A 192 25.53 33.36 7.18
CA LYS A 192 26.48 34.16 6.41
C LYS A 192 26.60 33.69 4.96
N THR A 193 26.70 32.38 4.75
CA THR A 193 26.92 31.78 3.43
C THR A 193 25.62 31.34 2.76
N LEU A 194 24.54 31.15 3.53
CA LEU A 194 23.26 30.59 3.11
C LEU A 194 23.35 29.13 2.64
N GLU A 195 24.44 28.44 2.96
CA GLU A 195 24.64 27.02 2.65
C GLU A 195 24.08 26.13 3.77
N LEU A 196 23.73 24.89 3.40
CA LEU A 196 23.23 23.88 4.35
C LEU A 196 24.35 22.95 4.78
N GLU A 197 24.66 22.95 6.07
CA GLU A 197 25.63 22.03 6.68
C GLU A 197 24.89 20.88 7.37
N THR A 198 25.40 19.65 7.26
CA THR A 198 24.87 18.52 8.03
C THR A 198 25.43 18.58 9.45
N ILE A 199 24.55 18.57 10.45
CA ILE A 199 24.92 18.77 11.86
C ILE A 199 24.41 17.63 12.76
N ARG A 200 24.80 17.69 14.03
CA ARG A 200 24.29 16.83 15.12
C ARG A 200 23.56 17.68 16.16
N ILE A 201 22.83 17.02 17.06
CA ILE A 201 22.07 17.67 18.14
C ILE A 201 22.90 18.68 18.96
N SER A 202 24.20 18.43 19.13
CA SER A 202 25.13 19.31 19.86
C SER A 202 25.29 20.72 19.28
N LYS A 203 24.84 20.96 18.05
CA LYS A 203 24.89 22.28 17.39
C LYS A 203 23.57 23.03 17.45
N VAL A 204 22.50 22.40 17.93
CA VAL A 204 21.17 22.99 18.04
C VAL A 204 21.09 23.81 19.33
N LYS A 205 20.48 24.99 19.27
CA LYS A 205 20.26 25.84 20.44
C LYS A 205 18.78 26.07 20.68
N GLU A 206 18.46 26.39 21.93
CA GLU A 206 17.13 26.90 22.29
C GLU A 206 16.88 28.23 21.58
N GLY A 207 15.65 28.43 21.10
CA GLY A 207 15.24 29.61 20.33
C GLY A 207 15.37 29.48 18.81
N ASP A 208 16.17 28.52 18.32
CA ASP A 208 16.31 28.24 16.89
C ASP A 208 14.97 27.84 16.26
N THR A 209 14.78 28.23 14.99
CA THR A 209 13.62 27.81 14.21
C THR A 209 13.90 26.48 13.55
N LEU A 210 12.99 25.53 13.70
CA LEU A 210 13.14 24.16 13.25
C LEU A 210 11.98 23.81 12.31
N HIS A 211 12.31 23.37 11.10
CA HIS A 211 11.41 22.75 10.14
C HIS A 211 11.64 21.24 10.16
N PHE A 212 10.59 20.44 10.33
CA PHE A 212 10.73 18.99 10.43
C PHE A 212 9.76 18.26 9.52
N VAL A 213 10.17 17.06 9.14
CA VAL A 213 9.31 16.05 8.52
C VAL A 213 9.40 14.78 9.34
N THR A 214 8.26 14.33 9.86
CA THR A 214 8.14 13.08 10.60
C THR A 214 7.05 12.19 10.03
N LYS A 215 7.21 10.88 10.16
CA LYS A 215 6.20 9.92 9.73
C LYS A 215 5.20 9.73 10.89
N LYS A 216 3.92 9.90 10.61
CA LYS A 216 2.86 9.54 11.55
C LYS A 216 2.76 8.02 11.59
N THR A 217 3.00 7.44 12.75
CA THR A 217 2.90 5.99 12.94
C THR A 217 1.95 5.82 14.10
N GLY A 218 0.77 5.22 13.89
CA GLY A 218 -0.21 5.00 14.98
C GLY A 218 0.26 4.08 16.13
N ALA A 219 1.57 3.83 16.21
CA ALA A 219 2.31 3.17 17.27
C ALA A 219 3.10 4.17 18.16
N GLU A 220 2.82 5.47 18.08
CA GLU A 220 3.40 6.51 18.94
C GLU A 220 3.21 6.13 20.43
N LYS A 221 4.32 6.03 21.19
CA LYS A 221 4.30 5.66 22.62
C LYS A 221 3.69 6.75 23.49
N GLU A 222 3.93 8.00 23.10
CA GLU A 222 3.48 9.21 23.78
C GLU A 222 2.89 10.17 22.73
N LYS A 223 1.88 10.94 23.14
CA LYS A 223 1.26 11.92 22.25
C LYS A 223 2.31 12.95 21.82
N ASN A 224 2.38 13.20 20.51
CA ASN A 224 3.29 14.16 19.88
C ASN A 224 4.79 13.88 20.05
N ARG A 225 5.18 12.63 20.35
CA ARG A 225 6.58 12.21 20.39
C ARG A 225 6.94 11.34 19.18
N TYR A 226 7.95 11.75 18.42
CA TYR A 226 8.29 11.13 17.14
C TYR A 226 9.80 11.05 16.89
N THR A 227 10.22 10.11 16.04
CA THR A 227 11.54 10.15 15.40
C THR A 227 11.42 10.86 14.05
N PRO A 228 11.94 12.09 13.89
CA PRO A 228 11.87 12.81 12.63
C PRO A 228 12.81 12.20 11.59
N GLN A 229 12.39 12.23 10.32
CA GLN A 229 13.23 11.78 9.21
C GLN A 229 14.20 12.87 8.76
N ARG A 230 13.73 14.12 8.78
CA ARG A 230 14.50 15.29 8.35
C ARG A 230 14.20 16.47 9.24
N ILE A 231 15.26 17.20 9.57
CA ILE A 231 15.21 18.43 10.31
C ILE A 231 16.08 19.46 9.57
N LEU A 232 15.51 20.63 9.32
CA LEU A 232 16.21 21.82 8.89
C LEU A 232 16.12 22.87 10.00
N ILE A 233 17.26 23.34 10.46
CA ILE A 233 17.37 24.36 11.50
C ILE A 233 17.81 25.66 10.87
N ILE A 234 17.11 26.73 11.23
CA ILE A 234 17.44 28.11 10.92
C ILE A 234 17.83 28.77 12.25
N PRO A 235 19.12 29.12 12.43
CA PRO A 235 19.60 29.75 13.65
C PRO A 235 18.85 31.06 13.93
N GLN A 236 18.60 31.35 15.19
CA GLN A 236 17.95 32.63 15.56
C GLN A 236 18.74 33.84 15.07
N GLU A 237 20.07 33.75 15.00
CA GLU A 237 20.96 34.82 14.54
C GLU A 237 20.65 35.26 13.11
N TYR A 238 20.04 34.41 12.28
CA TYR A 238 19.59 34.77 10.94
C TYR A 238 18.52 35.89 10.94
N PHE A 239 17.72 35.98 12.00
CA PHE A 239 16.60 36.92 12.10
C PHE A 239 16.96 38.23 12.81
N ILE A 240 18.16 38.31 13.40
CA ILE A 240 18.65 39.50 14.08
C ILE A 240 19.47 40.30 13.07
N LYS A 241 18.86 41.33 12.47
CA LYS A 241 19.54 42.34 11.64
C LYS A 241 20.14 43.45 12.48
#